data_AF-A0ABC8S579-F1
#
_entry.id   AF-A0ABC8S579-F1
#
_cell.length_a   1.000
_cell.length_b   1.000
_cell.length_c   1.000
_cell.angle_alpha   90.00
_cell.angle_beta   90.00
_cell.angle_gamma   90.00
#
_symmetry.space_group_name_H-M   'P 1'
#
loop_
_entity.id
_entity.type
_entity.pdbx_description
1 polymer ?
#
loop_
_entity_poly.entity_id
_entity_poly.type
_entity_poly.pdbx_seq_one_letter_code
_entity_poly.pdbx_strand_id
1 'polypeptide(L)'
;MQIFRTVDAPIEWEEHNVGQKIDPRNQSFRTWESLELVQKIQGYHSLNFTLRKELNLYANVRPCCSLPGYKTWHDDVTLITIHENTEGEYSGLEHQLVRAIVESLKIITCQASLRVAEYVFHYPKAHGKESVCNSQS
;
A
#
# COMPACT_ATOMS: atom_id res chain seq x y z
N MET A 1 1.57 6.09 20.10
CA MET A 1 0.55 6.51 21.09
C MET A 1 0.90 7.79 21.82
N GLN A 2 2.08 7.92 22.46
CA GLN A 2 2.41 9.08 23.31
C GLN A 2 2.25 10.45 22.60
N ILE A 3 2.76 10.59 21.37
CA ILE A 3 2.67 11.86 20.61
C ILE A 3 1.20 12.29 20.39
N PHE A 4 0.33 11.35 19.99
CA PHE A 4 -1.09 11.62 19.74
C PHE A 4 -1.88 11.97 21.02
N ARG A 5 -1.46 11.43 22.18
CA ARG A 5 -2.05 11.78 23.48
C ARG A 5 -1.64 13.18 23.93
N THR A 6 -0.44 13.63 23.59
CA THR A 6 0.02 15.00 23.90
C THR A 6 -0.71 16.09 23.13
N VAL A 7 -1.25 15.77 21.95
CA VAL A 7 -1.97 16.75 21.10
C VAL A 7 -3.49 16.70 21.29
N ASP A 8 -3.97 15.96 22.30
CA ASP A 8 -5.40 15.77 22.63
C ASP A 8 -6.27 15.46 21.41
N ALA A 9 -5.76 14.61 20.51
CA ALA A 9 -6.48 14.24 19.30
C ALA A 9 -7.68 13.37 19.66
N PRO A 10 -8.89 13.66 19.15
CA PRO A 10 -10.11 12.90 19.47
C PRO A 10 -10.13 11.57 18.71
N ILE A 11 -9.27 10.63 19.11
CA ILE A 11 -9.08 9.33 18.47
C ILE A 11 -9.36 8.23 19.49
N GLU A 12 -10.34 7.39 19.20
CA GLU A 12 -10.56 6.12 19.88
C GLU A 12 -9.63 5.05 19.29
N TRP A 13 -8.97 4.28 20.15
CA TRP A 13 -7.96 3.31 19.71
C TRP A 13 -8.45 1.88 19.91
N GLU A 14 -8.44 1.12 18.83
CA GLU A 14 -8.72 -0.32 18.82
C GLU A 14 -7.46 -1.06 18.33
N GLU A 15 -6.91 -1.96 19.15
CA GLU A 15 -5.68 -2.69 18.83
C GLU A 15 -6.00 -4.10 18.30
N HIS A 16 -5.73 -4.33 17.02
CA HIS A 16 -5.78 -5.67 16.42
C HIS A 16 -4.37 -6.19 16.12
N ASN A 17 -4.05 -7.39 16.60
CA ASN A 17 -2.77 -8.03 16.33
C ASN A 17 -2.79 -8.76 14.99
N VAL A 18 -1.92 -8.34 14.07
CA VAL A 18 -1.72 -9.00 12.78
C VAL A 18 -0.24 -9.41 12.69
N GLY A 19 0.06 -10.68 12.97
CA GLY A 19 1.44 -11.14 13.05
C GLY A 19 1.65 -12.66 12.96
N GLN A 20 2.91 -13.07 12.93
CA GLN A 20 3.36 -14.47 12.90
C GLN A 20 3.51 -15.11 14.30
N LYS A 21 2.88 -14.59 15.35
CA LYS A 21 2.89 -15.23 16.68
C LYS A 21 1.57 -15.92 16.98
N ILE A 22 1.65 -17.18 17.39
CA ILE A 22 0.54 -18.04 17.77
C ILE A 22 -0.03 -17.53 19.10
N ASP A 23 -1.32 -17.18 19.12
CA ASP A 23 -2.11 -16.94 20.32
C ASP A 23 -2.20 -18.26 21.12
N PRO A 24 -1.72 -18.28 22.38
CA PRO A 24 -1.64 -19.49 23.19
C PRO A 24 -3.01 -20.04 23.64
N ARG A 25 -4.11 -19.29 23.48
CA ARG A 25 -5.46 -19.74 23.89
C ARG A 25 -6.16 -20.61 22.84
N ASN A 26 -5.83 -20.39 21.57
CA ASN A 26 -6.46 -21.04 20.43
C ASN A 26 -5.43 -21.74 19.51
N GLN A 27 -4.15 -21.73 19.88
CA GLN A 27 -3.03 -22.24 19.08
C GLN A 27 -3.06 -21.74 17.63
N SER A 28 -3.55 -20.53 17.40
CA SER A 28 -3.64 -19.94 16.07
C SER A 28 -2.88 -18.63 16.02
N PHE A 29 -2.26 -18.28 14.89
CA PHE A 29 -1.56 -17.00 14.69
C PHE A 29 -2.48 -15.76 14.71
N ARG A 30 -3.71 -15.86 15.24
CA ARG A 30 -4.86 -15.05 14.81
C ARG A 30 -5.88 -14.83 15.93
N THR A 31 -6.35 -13.60 16.07
CA THR A 31 -7.57 -13.24 16.80
C THR A 31 -8.81 -13.49 15.93
N TRP A 32 -9.97 -13.80 16.54
CA TRP A 32 -11.15 -14.27 15.81
C TRP A 32 -11.75 -13.23 14.84
N GLU A 33 -11.72 -11.94 15.18
CA GLU A 33 -12.15 -10.83 14.29
C GLU A 33 -11.26 -10.68 13.06
N SER A 34 -9.98 -11.04 13.19
CA SER A 34 -9.05 -11.05 12.06
C SER A 34 -9.29 -12.24 11.13
N LEU A 35 -10.04 -13.29 11.55
CA LEU A 35 -10.27 -14.48 10.73
C LEU A 35 -11.20 -14.20 9.54
N GLU A 36 -12.21 -13.35 9.66
CA GLU A 36 -13.12 -13.07 8.53
C GLU A 36 -12.42 -12.31 7.40
N LEU A 37 -11.58 -11.33 7.75
CA LEU A 37 -10.80 -10.57 6.79
C LEU A 37 -9.64 -11.37 6.18
N VAL A 38 -9.06 -12.33 6.93
CA VAL A 38 -7.84 -13.05 6.53
C VAL A 38 -8.11 -14.47 6.00
N GLN A 39 -9.29 -15.09 6.22
CA GLN A 39 -9.60 -16.42 5.66
C GLN A 39 -9.70 -16.44 4.13
N LYS A 40 -9.98 -15.30 3.49
CA LYS A 40 -9.86 -15.12 2.04
C LYS A 40 -8.42 -15.13 1.52
N ILE A 41 -7.43 -15.01 2.41
CA ILE A 41 -6.00 -14.79 2.09
C ILE A 41 -5.25 -16.13 2.11
N GLN A 42 -5.66 -17.07 1.24
CA GLN A 42 -4.87 -18.27 0.94
C GLN A 42 -4.30 -18.18 -0.48
N GLY A 43 -2.99 -18.03 -0.57
CA GLY A 43 -2.22 -17.92 -1.82
C GLY A 43 -0.92 -17.17 -1.55
N TYR A 44 0.13 -17.45 -2.33
CA TYR A 44 1.52 -16.99 -2.19
C TYR A 44 1.74 -15.46 -2.29
N HIS A 45 0.73 -14.64 -1.98
CA HIS A 45 0.78 -13.19 -2.03
C HIS A 45 1.11 -12.61 -0.65
N SER A 46 1.89 -11.54 -0.62
CA SER A 46 2.21 -10.85 0.63
C SER A 46 0.92 -10.39 1.33
N LEU A 47 0.85 -10.54 2.66
CA LEU A 47 -0.29 -10.09 3.47
C LEU A 47 -0.66 -8.62 3.17
N ASN A 48 0.34 -7.77 2.97
CA ASN A 48 0.16 -6.37 2.62
C ASN A 48 -0.57 -6.18 1.29
N PHE A 49 -0.22 -6.97 0.28
CA PHE A 49 -0.88 -6.92 -1.03
C PHE A 49 -2.35 -7.33 -0.91
N THR A 50 -2.63 -8.40 -0.18
CA THR A 50 -4.01 -8.85 -0.04
C THR A 50 -4.86 -7.87 0.77
N LEU A 51 -4.32 -7.30 1.85
CA LEU A 51 -5.02 -6.23 2.58
C LEU A 51 -5.35 -5.03 1.68
N ARG A 52 -4.40 -4.61 0.81
CA ARG A 52 -4.63 -3.51 -0.13
C ARG A 52 -5.74 -3.84 -1.13
N LYS A 53 -5.79 -5.09 -1.60
CA LYS A 53 -6.79 -5.54 -2.56
C LYS A 53 -8.18 -5.66 -1.93
N GLU A 54 -8.29 -6.33 -0.78
CA GLU A 54 -9.58 -6.53 -0.08
C GLU A 54 -10.17 -5.21 0.41
N LEU A 55 -9.34 -4.28 0.89
CA LEU A 55 -9.78 -2.95 1.33
C LEU A 55 -9.84 -1.92 0.18
N ASN A 56 -9.61 -2.36 -1.07
CA ASN A 56 -9.58 -1.51 -2.27
C ASN A 56 -8.71 -0.23 -2.11
N LEU A 57 -7.57 -0.36 -1.44
CA LEU A 57 -6.60 0.71 -1.19
C LEU A 57 -5.72 0.95 -2.43
N TYR A 58 -6.32 1.52 -3.46
CA TYR A 58 -5.75 1.57 -4.81
C TYR A 58 -4.62 2.59 -5.03
N ALA A 59 -4.57 3.65 -4.23
CA ALA A 59 -3.55 4.69 -4.34
C ALA A 59 -2.59 4.63 -3.15
N ASN A 60 -1.31 4.41 -3.43
CA ASN A 60 -0.24 4.48 -2.44
C ASN A 60 0.48 5.82 -2.57
N VAL A 61 0.22 6.74 -1.64
CA VAL A 61 0.83 8.08 -1.62
C VAL A 61 2.09 8.06 -0.75
N ARG A 62 3.22 8.46 -1.32
CA ARG A 62 4.51 8.52 -0.63
C ARG A 62 5.12 9.91 -0.78
N PRO A 63 4.97 10.79 0.23
CA PRO A 63 5.67 12.06 0.27
C PRO A 63 7.14 11.84 0.63
N CYS A 64 8.03 12.47 -0.13
CA CYS A 64 9.47 12.49 0.06
C CYS A 64 9.91 13.96 0.14
N CYS A 65 10.23 14.41 1.34
CA CYS A 65 10.69 15.78 1.60
C CYS A 65 12.06 15.78 2.29
N SER A 66 12.91 16.75 1.94
CA SER A 66 14.16 17.00 2.65
C SER A 66 13.86 17.43 4.10
N LEU A 67 14.55 16.81 5.06
CA LEU A 67 14.38 17.11 6.48
C LEU A 67 15.32 18.25 6.90
N PRO A 68 14.80 19.32 7.54
CA PRO A 68 15.64 20.40 8.05
C PRO A 68 16.70 19.88 9.03
N GLY A 69 17.96 20.22 8.79
CA GLY A 69 19.08 19.82 9.64
C GLY A 69 19.71 18.46 9.32
N TYR A 70 19.21 17.73 8.32
CA TYR A 70 19.83 16.49 7.85
C TYR A 70 20.39 16.66 6.43
N LYS A 71 21.73 16.65 6.30
CA LYS A 71 22.39 16.84 5.01
C LYS A 71 22.33 15.57 4.17
N THR A 72 21.66 15.65 3.03
CA THR A 72 21.66 14.62 1.98
C THR A 72 22.46 15.12 0.78
N TRP A 73 22.50 14.34 -0.31
CA TRP A 73 23.10 14.80 -1.57
C TRP A 73 22.26 15.85 -2.31
N HIS A 74 20.98 15.98 -1.98
CA HIS A 74 20.05 16.88 -2.65
C HIS A 74 19.29 17.71 -1.62
N ASP A 75 19.46 19.03 -1.71
CA ASP A 75 18.75 19.98 -0.86
C ASP A 75 17.40 20.38 -1.48
N ASP A 76 16.47 20.83 -0.64
CA ASP A 76 15.15 21.37 -1.03
C ASP A 76 14.28 20.45 -1.92
N VAL A 77 14.39 19.13 -1.73
CA VAL A 77 13.57 18.16 -2.46
C VAL A 77 12.19 18.08 -1.83
N THR A 78 11.15 18.29 -2.64
CA THR A 78 9.77 17.96 -2.28
C THR A 78 9.11 17.20 -3.43
N LEU A 79 9.01 15.89 -3.29
CA LEU A 79 8.40 14.99 -4.26
C LEU A 79 7.27 14.21 -3.61
N ILE A 80 6.21 13.94 -4.36
CA ILE A 80 5.14 13.04 -3.92
C ILE A 80 4.96 12.02 -5.02
N THR A 81 5.21 10.75 -4.71
CA THR A 81 4.97 9.65 -5.65
C THR A 81 3.64 8.99 -5.31
N ILE A 82 2.77 8.86 -6.29
CA ILE A 82 1.49 8.16 -6.17
C ILE A 82 1.57 6.93 -7.05
N HIS A 83 1.36 5.75 -6.45
CA HIS A 83 1.50 4.47 -7.13
C HIS A 83 0.18 3.70 -7.10
N GLU A 84 -0.21 3.13 -8.25
CA GLU A 84 -1.29 2.14 -8.33
C GLU A 84 -0.86 0.91 -7.51
N ASN A 85 -1.80 0.36 -6.74
CA ASN A 85 -1.47 -0.56 -5.66
C ASN A 85 -2.28 -1.86 -5.67
N THR A 86 -3.03 -2.12 -6.75
CA THR A 86 -3.91 -3.30 -6.85
C THR A 86 -3.58 -4.24 -8.02
N GLU A 87 -2.92 -3.74 -9.05
CA GLU A 87 -2.59 -4.46 -10.27
C GLU A 87 -1.14 -4.17 -10.71
N GLY A 88 -0.83 -4.39 -11.99
CA GLY A 88 0.51 -4.28 -12.55
C GLY A 88 1.31 -5.58 -12.43
N GLU A 89 2.61 -5.43 -12.18
CA GLU A 89 3.55 -6.56 -12.02
C GLU A 89 3.29 -7.35 -10.74
N TYR A 90 2.56 -6.76 -9.80
CA TYR A 90 2.18 -7.39 -8.53
C TYR A 90 0.96 -8.31 -8.66
N SER A 91 0.45 -8.54 -9.88
CA SER A 91 -0.66 -9.48 -10.14
C SER A 91 -0.36 -10.88 -9.59
N GLY A 92 0.92 -11.25 -9.52
CA GLY A 92 1.39 -12.58 -9.12
C GLY A 92 0.89 -13.68 -10.06
N LEU A 93 0.50 -13.29 -11.28
CA LEU A 93 0.06 -14.21 -12.32
C LEU A 93 1.31 -14.71 -13.05
N GLU A 94 1.85 -15.81 -12.56
CA GLU A 94 3.03 -16.45 -13.12
C GLU A 94 2.67 -17.87 -13.54
N HIS A 95 3.21 -18.31 -14.68
CA HIS A 95 3.09 -19.70 -15.09
C HIS A 95 4.36 -20.19 -15.75
N GLN A 96 4.64 -21.47 -15.56
CA GLN A 96 5.75 -22.15 -16.21
C GLN A 96 5.22 -22.88 -17.45
N LEU A 97 5.54 -22.37 -18.64
CA LEU A 97 5.03 -22.93 -19.90
C LEU A 97 5.73 -24.25 -20.26
N VAL A 98 7.06 -24.30 -20.09
CA VAL A 98 7.91 -25.49 -20.26
C VAL A 98 9.04 -25.49 -19.23
N ARG A 99 9.77 -26.61 -19.10
CA ARG A 99 10.94 -26.67 -18.19
C ARG A 99 11.91 -25.52 -18.50
N ALA A 100 12.23 -24.73 -17.47
CA ALA A 100 13.12 -23.56 -17.53
C ALA A 100 12.60 -22.30 -18.27
N ILE A 101 11.32 -22.22 -18.62
CA ILE A 101 10.69 -20.98 -19.12
C ILE A 101 9.55 -20.58 -18.19
N VAL A 102 9.69 -19.41 -17.55
CA VAL A 102 8.68 -18.82 -16.65
C VAL A 102 8.19 -17.51 -17.25
N GLU A 103 6.88 -17.33 -17.28
CA GLU A 103 6.21 -16.10 -17.68
C GLU A 103 5.59 -15.42 -16.46
N SER A 104 5.67 -14.10 -16.42
CA SER A 104 4.96 -13.25 -15.44
C SER A 104 4.12 -12.23 -16.20
N LEU A 105 2.81 -12.19 -15.90
CA LEU A 105 1.86 -11.33 -16.58
C LEU A 105 1.65 -10.02 -15.83
N LYS A 106 2.04 -8.91 -16.47
CA LYS A 106 1.67 -7.56 -16.03
C LYS A 106 0.26 -7.24 -16.49
N ILE A 107 -0.67 -7.09 -15.54
CA ILE A 107 -2.05 -6.73 -15.84
C ILE A 107 -2.26 -5.25 -15.57
N ILE A 108 -2.66 -4.50 -16.59
CA ILE A 108 -3.03 -3.09 -16.46
C ILE A 108 -4.43 -2.92 -17.05
N THR A 109 -5.35 -2.41 -16.25
CA THR A 109 -6.72 -2.12 -16.67
C THR A 109 -6.91 -0.62 -16.86
N CYS A 110 -7.74 -0.26 -17.85
CA CYS A 110 -8.10 1.13 -18.10
C CYS A 110 -8.77 1.75 -16.86
N GLN A 111 -9.67 1.01 -16.21
CA GLN A 111 -10.38 1.47 -15.02
C GLN A 111 -9.43 1.82 -13.86
N ALA A 112 -8.45 0.96 -13.57
CA ALA A 112 -7.50 1.21 -12.49
C ALA A 112 -6.52 2.34 -12.82
N SER A 113 -6.11 2.46 -14.09
CA SER A 113 -5.30 3.57 -14.56
C SER A 113 -6.04 4.91 -14.44
N LEU A 114 -7.32 4.95 -14.83
CA LEU A 114 -8.14 6.17 -14.78
C LEU A 114 -8.36 6.65 -13.35
N ARG A 115 -8.76 5.78 -12.42
CA ARG A 115 -8.97 6.20 -11.01
C ARG A 115 -7.69 6.74 -10.36
N VAL A 116 -6.52 6.18 -10.69
CA VAL A 116 -5.25 6.70 -10.16
C VAL A 116 -4.91 8.02 -10.82
N ALA A 117 -5.10 8.15 -12.14
CA ALA A 117 -4.89 9.42 -12.83
C ALA A 117 -5.79 10.52 -12.25
N GLU A 118 -7.07 10.25 -12.04
CA GLU A 118 -8.00 11.17 -11.37
C GLU A 118 -7.51 11.56 -9.98
N TYR A 119 -7.11 10.57 -9.16
CA TYR A 119 -6.57 10.83 -7.84
C TYR A 119 -5.33 11.74 -7.90
N VAL A 120 -4.40 11.48 -8.83
CA VAL A 120 -3.21 12.29 -9.06
C VAL A 120 -3.57 13.72 -9.49
N PHE A 121 -4.62 13.92 -10.30
CA PHE A 121 -5.07 15.26 -10.68
C PHE A 121 -5.76 16.03 -9.55
N HIS A 122 -6.46 15.33 -8.65
CA HIS A 122 -7.14 15.95 -7.51
C HIS A 122 -6.20 16.23 -6.35
N TYR A 123 -5.17 15.41 -6.15
CA TYR A 123 -4.28 15.49 -5.00
C TYR A 123 -3.56 16.85 -4.85
N PRO A 124 -2.96 17.45 -5.91
CA PRO A 124 -2.36 18.78 -5.86
C PRO A 124 -3.32 19.90 -5.48
N LYS A 125 -4.58 19.83 -5.93
CA LYS A 125 -5.60 20.86 -5.63
C LYS A 125 -5.89 20.95 -4.13
N ALA A 126 -5.82 19.83 -3.42
CA ALA A 126 -6.00 19.77 -1.97
C ALA A 126 -4.74 20.14 -1.17
N HIS A 127 -3.55 20.05 -1.77
CA HIS A 127 -2.26 20.17 -1.08
C HIS A 127 -1.35 21.30 -1.63
N GLY A 128 -1.89 22.20 -2.46
CA GLY A 128 -1.19 23.38 -2.97
C GLY A 128 0.03 23.07 -3.84
N LYS A 129 -0.01 22.02 -4.67
CA LYS A 129 1.08 21.68 -5.61
C LYS A 129 0.74 22.14 -7.03
N GLU A 130 1.74 22.68 -7.73
CA GLU A 130 1.54 23.33 -9.04
C GLU A 130 1.83 22.41 -10.25
N SER A 131 2.57 21.32 -10.07
CA SER A 131 2.99 20.45 -11.17
C SER A 131 2.74 18.97 -10.90
N VAL A 132 2.34 18.25 -11.96
CA VAL A 132 2.10 16.81 -12.00
C VAL A 132 2.90 16.22 -13.15
N CYS A 133 3.60 15.11 -12.90
CA CYS A 133 4.30 14.34 -13.93
C CYS A 133 3.81 12.90 -13.87
N ASN A 134 3.42 12.34 -15.03
CA ASN A 134 3.00 10.95 -15.15
C ASN A 134 4.15 10.14 -15.75
N SER A 135 4.52 9.06 -15.08
CA SER A 135 5.47 8.05 -15.59
C SER A 135 4.78 6.69 -15.66
N GLN A 136 4.82 6.05 -16.83
CA GLN A 136 4.46 4.63 -16.96
C GLN A 136 5.75 3.81 -17.09
N SER A 137 5.95 2.89 -16.15
CA SER A 137 6.94 1.81 -16.22
C SER A 137 6.23 0.53 -16.62
#